data_AF-A0A814UGF4-F1
#
_entry.id   AF-A0A814UGF4-F1
#
_cell.length_a   1.000
_cell.length_b   1.000
_cell.length_c   1.000
_cell.angle_alpha   90.00
_cell.angle_beta   90.00
_cell.angle_gamma   90.00
#
_symmetry.space_group_name_H-M   'P 1'
#
loop_
_entity.id
_entity.type
_entity.pdbx_description
1 polymer ?
#
loop_
_entity_poly.entity_id
_entity_poly.type
_entity_poly.pdbx_seq_one_letter_code
_entity_poly.pdbx_strand_id
1 'polypeptide(L)'
;MFLLNIALEKLTLHNLFSFFFEILFQPSLEVANALKHILQVIENGYMLTCIHLRMGQNPSNPLDDRFEARDLTVEDIIDFLNRTNLRKMRHTRLFAASDSEQALLKIVSQFSNQTITISGPILHIDRPANLNDLGRGFLKVVIDFYALGECDTSILTPSGFSGLANRRRIEPYRNLFKYDVVNRRIERCHDIYEYGKQPKTVGVLSYCRVIFNCSSREM
;
A
#
# COMPACT_ATOMS: atom_id res chain seq x y z
N MET A 1 -12.49 -5.97 5.68
CA MET A 1 -12.66 -6.66 6.98
C MET A 1 -13.33 -8.04 6.75
N PHE A 2 -12.69 -8.87 5.91
CA PHE A 2 -13.32 -10.05 5.29
C PHE A 2 -12.64 -11.39 5.65
N LEU A 3 -11.67 -11.37 6.58
CA LEU A 3 -10.66 -12.43 6.70
C LEU A 3 -10.94 -13.49 7.76
N LEU A 4 -11.98 -13.32 8.57
CA LEU A 4 -12.31 -14.25 9.67
C LEU A 4 -12.86 -15.62 9.21
N ASN A 5 -12.99 -15.86 7.90
CA ASN A 5 -13.51 -17.13 7.38
C ASN A 5 -12.43 -18.16 6.98
N ILE A 6 -11.15 -17.91 7.28
CA ILE A 6 -10.10 -18.92 7.05
C ILE A 6 -10.16 -19.94 8.18
N ALA A 7 -10.55 -21.18 7.86
CA ALA A 7 -10.46 -22.29 8.79
C ALA A 7 -9.00 -22.49 9.23
N LEU A 8 -8.76 -22.76 10.53
CA LEU A 8 -7.42 -22.88 11.11
C LEU A 8 -6.54 -23.89 10.35
N GLU A 9 -7.17 -24.97 9.86
CA GLU A 9 -6.57 -26.04 9.05
C GLU A 9 -6.07 -25.59 7.65
N LYS A 10 -6.52 -24.43 7.17
CA LYS A 10 -6.10 -23.82 5.89
C LYS A 10 -5.09 -22.69 6.08
N LEU A 11 -4.61 -22.47 7.31
CA LEU A 11 -3.55 -21.51 7.55
C LEU A 11 -2.24 -22.00 6.97
N THR A 12 -1.58 -21.11 6.24
CA THR A 12 -0.25 -21.30 5.68
C THR A 12 0.66 -20.26 6.30
N LEU A 13 1.98 -20.47 6.24
CA LEU A 13 2.94 -19.46 6.70
C LEU A 13 2.73 -18.10 6.02
N HIS A 14 2.18 -18.12 4.79
CA HIS A 14 1.90 -16.94 3.99
C HIS A 14 0.76 -16.09 4.55
N ASN A 15 -0.35 -16.71 4.99
CA ASN A 15 -1.52 -16.01 5.50
C ASN A 15 -1.52 -15.85 7.03
N LEU A 16 -0.53 -16.45 7.73
CA LEU A 16 -0.43 -16.39 9.19
C LEU A 16 -0.36 -14.96 9.74
N PHE A 17 0.41 -14.09 9.08
CA PHE A 17 0.50 -12.67 9.48
C PHE A 17 -0.87 -12.00 9.38
N SER A 18 -1.53 -12.13 8.22
CA SER A 18 -2.86 -11.59 7.96
C SER A 18 -3.88 -12.09 9.00
N PHE A 19 -3.89 -13.41 9.26
CA PHE A 19 -4.78 -14.02 10.25
C PHE A 19 -4.60 -13.45 11.65
N PHE A 20 -3.37 -13.44 12.18
CA PHE A 20 -3.13 -12.88 13.51
C PHE A 20 -3.37 -11.38 13.57
N PHE A 21 -3.05 -10.66 12.50
CA PHE A 21 -3.29 -9.23 12.44
C PHE A 21 -4.77 -8.92 12.62
N GLU A 22 -5.66 -9.59 11.88
CA GLU A 22 -7.11 -9.33 11.93
C GLU A 22 -7.75 -9.75 13.25
N ILE A 23 -7.17 -10.71 13.97
CA ILE A 23 -7.60 -11.08 15.33
C ILE A 23 -7.17 -10.03 16.35
N LEU A 24 -5.91 -9.61 16.30
CA LEU A 24 -5.30 -8.75 17.33
C LEU A 24 -5.62 -7.28 17.14
N PHE A 25 -5.77 -6.85 15.88
CA PHE A 25 -5.95 -5.44 15.51
C PHE A 25 -7.28 -5.28 14.80
N GLN A 26 -8.36 -5.30 15.59
CA GLN A 26 -9.66 -4.91 15.07
C GLN A 26 -9.76 -3.38 15.01
N PRO A 27 -10.30 -2.82 13.91
CA PRO A 27 -10.44 -1.37 13.80
C PRO A 27 -11.47 -0.86 14.81
N SER A 28 -11.22 0.32 15.36
CA SER A 28 -12.23 1.03 16.16
C SER A 28 -13.45 1.38 15.31
N LEU A 29 -14.58 1.70 15.96
CA LEU A 29 -15.79 2.13 15.26
C LEU A 29 -15.54 3.33 14.34
N GLU A 30 -14.68 4.25 14.76
CA GLU A 30 -14.30 5.42 13.97
C GLU A 30 -13.54 5.04 12.70
N VAL A 31 -12.53 4.17 12.80
CA VAL A 31 -11.78 3.65 11.64
C VAL A 31 -12.70 2.84 10.73
N ALA A 32 -13.52 1.96 11.28
CA ALA A 32 -14.47 1.15 10.52
C ALA A 32 -15.47 2.02 9.76
N ASN A 33 -15.98 3.09 10.39
CA ASN A 33 -16.87 4.04 9.73
C ASN A 33 -16.17 4.80 8.59
N ALA A 34 -14.93 5.24 8.78
CA ALA A 34 -14.16 5.92 7.74
C ALA A 34 -13.88 4.99 6.54
N LEU A 35 -13.72 3.69 6.76
CA LEU A 35 -13.50 2.71 5.71
C LEU A 35 -14.76 2.34 4.93
N LYS A 36 -15.97 2.66 5.42
CA LYS A 36 -17.24 2.25 4.79
C LYS A 36 -17.30 2.57 3.30
N HIS A 37 -16.88 3.75 2.89
CA HIS A 37 -16.91 4.14 1.48
C HIS A 37 -16.00 3.28 0.61
N ILE A 38 -14.83 2.87 1.12
CA ILE A 38 -13.89 2.00 0.41
C ILE A 38 -14.46 0.58 0.33
N LEU A 39 -15.01 0.07 1.44
CA LEU A 39 -15.62 -1.26 1.46
C LEU A 39 -16.84 -1.34 0.54
N GLN A 40 -17.66 -0.28 0.49
CA GLN A 40 -18.79 -0.18 -0.43
C GLN A 40 -18.37 -0.24 -1.89
N VAL A 41 -17.20 0.32 -2.26
CA VAL A 41 -16.68 0.18 -3.62
C VAL A 41 -16.46 -1.29 -3.96
N ILE A 42 -15.83 -2.04 -3.07
CA ILE A 42 -15.56 -3.47 -3.23
C ILE A 42 -16.86 -4.27 -3.27
N GLU A 43 -17.79 -4.01 -2.35
CA GLU A 43 -19.11 -4.66 -2.28
C GLU A 43 -19.94 -4.44 -3.55
N ASN A 44 -19.80 -3.28 -4.18
CA ASN A 44 -20.43 -2.97 -5.47
C ASN A 44 -19.73 -3.61 -6.68
N GLY A 45 -18.76 -4.50 -6.45
CA GLY A 45 -18.05 -5.24 -7.49
C GLY A 45 -16.98 -4.46 -8.24
N TYR A 46 -16.55 -3.31 -7.70
CA TYR A 46 -15.40 -2.60 -8.26
C TYR A 46 -14.08 -3.21 -7.76
N MET A 47 -13.11 -3.27 -8.66
CA MET A 47 -11.72 -3.53 -8.30
C MET A 47 -11.09 -2.30 -7.67
N LEU A 48 -10.38 -2.50 -6.57
CA LEU A 48 -9.62 -1.46 -5.89
C LEU A 48 -8.13 -1.58 -6.20
N THR A 49 -7.59 -0.61 -6.95
CA THR A 49 -6.15 -0.47 -7.16
C THR A 49 -5.60 0.57 -6.20
N CYS A 50 -4.70 0.15 -5.31
CA CYS A 50 -4.12 1.03 -4.32
C CYS A 50 -2.73 1.50 -4.72
N ILE A 51 -2.48 2.78 -4.49
CA ILE A 51 -1.21 3.44 -4.76
C ILE A 51 -0.72 3.98 -3.42
N HIS A 52 0.49 3.61 -3.02
CA HIS A 52 1.15 4.22 -1.88
C HIS A 52 2.45 4.87 -2.30
N LEU A 53 2.56 6.18 -2.04
CA LEU A 53 3.70 7.02 -2.34
C LEU A 53 4.45 7.38 -1.04
N ARG A 54 5.71 7.00 -0.95
CA ARG A 54 6.64 7.44 0.10
C ARG A 54 7.68 8.34 -0.54
N MET A 55 7.54 9.64 -0.33
CA MET A 55 8.44 10.65 -0.87
C MET A 55 9.63 10.92 0.05
N GLY A 56 9.49 10.70 1.37
CA GLY A 56 10.50 11.11 2.35
C GLY A 56 10.36 12.59 2.68
N GLN A 57 11.48 13.30 2.70
CA GLN A 57 11.49 14.73 3.01
C GLN A 57 10.67 15.53 2.01
N ASN A 58 9.65 16.24 2.51
CA ASN A 58 8.78 17.09 1.70
C ASN A 58 8.11 18.16 2.57
N PRO A 59 7.39 19.16 2.02
CA PRO A 59 6.77 20.21 2.83
C PRO A 59 5.82 19.69 3.93
N SER A 60 5.13 18.57 3.71
CA SER A 60 4.28 17.92 4.72
C SER A 60 5.08 17.12 5.76
N ASN A 61 6.31 16.69 5.43
CA ASN A 61 7.20 15.93 6.30
C ASN A 61 8.66 16.46 6.21
N PRO A 62 8.94 17.65 6.77
CA PRO A 62 10.23 18.32 6.57
C PRO A 62 11.40 17.68 7.33
N LEU A 63 11.11 16.88 8.36
CA LEU A 63 12.10 16.25 9.27
C LEU A 63 12.46 14.80 8.88
N ASP A 64 12.06 14.40 7.68
CA ASP A 64 12.28 13.08 7.14
C ASP A 64 13.57 13.01 6.31
N ASP A 65 13.95 11.81 5.88
CA ASP A 65 15.11 11.58 5.04
C ASP A 65 14.82 12.02 3.61
N ARG A 66 15.78 12.72 2.99
CA ARG A 66 15.68 13.12 1.58
C ARG A 66 16.02 11.95 0.66
N PHE A 67 15.14 11.67 -0.29
CA PHE A 67 15.35 10.65 -1.31
C PHE A 67 15.33 11.28 -2.70
N GLU A 68 16.45 11.84 -3.16
CA GLU A 68 16.53 12.54 -4.47
C GLU A 68 16.09 11.65 -5.65
N ALA A 69 16.36 10.36 -5.58
CA ALA A 69 15.94 9.39 -6.61
C ALA A 69 14.40 9.21 -6.69
N ARG A 70 13.61 9.86 -5.82
CA ARG A 70 12.15 9.76 -5.80
C ARG A 70 11.42 10.95 -6.41
N ASP A 71 12.12 11.99 -6.88
CA ASP A 71 11.51 13.23 -7.37
C ASP A 71 10.52 13.00 -8.54
N LEU A 72 10.74 11.95 -9.33
CA LEU A 72 9.92 11.61 -10.52
C LEU A 72 9.01 10.39 -10.30
N THR A 73 8.91 9.89 -9.06
CA THR A 73 8.17 8.67 -8.74
C THR A 73 6.69 8.80 -9.10
N VAL A 74 6.11 9.98 -8.90
CA VAL A 74 4.68 10.22 -9.14
C VAL A 74 4.37 10.17 -10.64
N GLU A 75 5.22 10.80 -11.44
CA GLU A 75 5.16 10.84 -12.89
C GLU A 75 5.32 9.43 -13.46
N ASP A 76 6.30 8.67 -12.97
CA ASP A 76 6.55 7.29 -13.41
C ASP A 76 5.34 6.36 -13.10
N ILE A 77 4.69 6.56 -11.94
CA ILE A 77 3.47 5.84 -11.56
C ILE A 77 2.29 6.24 -12.43
N ILE A 78 2.10 7.53 -12.71
CA ILE A 78 1.06 8.03 -13.62
C ILE A 78 1.24 7.42 -15.00
N ASP A 79 2.46 7.43 -15.52
CA ASP A 79 2.81 6.86 -16.81
C ASP A 79 2.51 5.37 -16.88
N PHE A 80 2.88 4.62 -15.84
CA PHE A 80 2.55 3.20 -15.74
C PHE A 80 1.04 2.95 -15.71
N LEU A 81 0.27 3.72 -14.95
CA LEU A 81 -1.19 3.61 -14.90
C LEU A 81 -1.84 3.93 -16.26
N ASN A 82 -1.29 4.89 -17.01
CA ASN A 82 -1.79 5.25 -18.34
C ASN A 82 -1.48 4.17 -19.39
N ARG A 83 -0.30 3.56 -19.32
CA ARG A 83 0.14 2.53 -20.27
C ARG A 83 -0.50 1.17 -20.01
N THR A 84 -0.83 0.87 -18.75
CA THR A 84 -1.46 -0.40 -18.37
C THR A 84 -2.98 -0.37 -18.48
N ASN A 85 -3.60 -1.55 -18.46
CA ASN A 85 -5.06 -1.69 -18.44
C ASN A 85 -5.64 -1.60 -17.02
N LEU A 86 -4.81 -1.37 -15.99
CA LEU A 86 -5.23 -1.33 -14.59
C LEU A 86 -6.33 -0.29 -14.35
N ARG A 87 -6.34 0.80 -15.13
CA ARG A 87 -7.38 1.84 -15.05
C ARG A 87 -8.49 1.69 -16.09
N LYS A 88 -8.24 1.02 -17.22
CA LYS A 88 -9.15 1.01 -18.38
C LYS A 88 -10.40 0.15 -18.17
N MET A 89 -10.45 -0.61 -17.10
CA MET A 89 -11.63 -1.37 -16.71
C MET A 89 -12.68 -0.42 -16.12
N ARG A 90 -13.91 -0.43 -16.68
CA ARG A 90 -15.05 0.41 -16.23
C ARG A 90 -15.37 0.27 -14.73
N HIS A 91 -14.88 -0.80 -14.10
CA HIS A 91 -15.09 -1.14 -12.71
C HIS A 91 -13.84 -1.03 -11.85
N THR A 92 -12.90 -0.12 -12.15
CA THR A 92 -11.76 0.15 -11.26
C THR A 92 -11.89 1.49 -10.53
N ARG A 93 -11.52 1.50 -9.25
CA ARG A 93 -11.26 2.70 -8.45
C ARG A 93 -9.81 2.70 -7.98
N LEU A 94 -9.25 3.90 -7.86
CA LEU A 94 -7.92 4.12 -7.34
C LEU A 94 -8.04 4.57 -5.89
N PHE A 95 -7.37 3.89 -4.98
CA PHE A 95 -7.13 4.43 -3.64
C PHE A 95 -5.70 4.97 -3.59
N ALA A 96 -5.51 6.21 -3.18
CA ALA A 96 -4.18 6.81 -3.09
C ALA A 96 -3.87 7.24 -1.65
N ALA A 97 -2.70 6.83 -1.17
CA ALA A 97 -2.14 7.24 0.11
C ALA A 97 -0.71 7.77 -0.12
N SER A 98 -0.33 8.79 0.63
CA SER A 98 0.96 9.45 0.47
C SER A 98 1.39 10.14 1.76
N ASP A 99 2.70 10.22 1.96
CA ASP A 99 3.36 11.08 2.95
C ASP A 99 3.65 12.50 2.41
N SER A 100 3.15 12.83 1.22
CA SER A 100 3.29 14.12 0.57
C SER A 100 1.96 14.56 -0.04
N GLU A 101 1.48 15.73 0.38
CA GLU A 101 0.23 16.30 -0.13
C GLU A 101 0.32 16.61 -1.62
N GLN A 102 1.46 17.16 -2.06
CA GLN A 102 1.69 17.46 -3.48
C GLN A 102 1.65 16.22 -4.36
N ALA A 103 2.27 15.12 -3.91
CA ALA A 103 2.24 13.86 -4.63
C ALA A 103 0.80 13.30 -4.74
N LEU A 104 0.03 13.41 -3.66
CA LEU A 104 -1.38 12.99 -3.64
C LEU A 104 -2.24 13.84 -4.59
N LEU A 105 -2.07 15.17 -4.55
CA LEU A 105 -2.78 16.09 -5.43
C LEU A 105 -2.51 15.83 -6.90
N LYS A 106 -1.27 15.47 -7.29
CA LYS A 106 -0.93 15.08 -8.67
C LYS A 106 -1.70 13.84 -9.13
N ILE A 107 -1.81 12.81 -8.29
CA ILE A 107 -2.61 11.61 -8.60
C ILE A 107 -4.09 11.97 -8.73
N VAL A 108 -4.63 12.73 -7.78
CA VAL A 108 -6.04 13.15 -7.79
C VAL A 108 -6.34 14.03 -8.99
N SER A 109 -5.47 14.98 -9.36
CA SER A 109 -5.69 15.83 -10.54
C SER A 109 -5.71 15.02 -11.84
N GLN A 110 -4.87 14.00 -11.93
CA GLN A 110 -4.77 13.16 -13.12
C GLN A 110 -5.96 12.18 -13.24
N PHE A 111 -6.52 11.73 -12.11
CA PHE A 111 -7.51 10.65 -12.05
C PHE A 111 -8.72 11.00 -11.17
N SER A 112 -9.17 12.25 -11.20
CA SER A 112 -10.13 12.84 -10.26
C SER A 112 -11.40 12.01 -10.03
N ASN A 113 -12.04 11.54 -11.11
CA ASN A 113 -13.30 10.80 -11.04
C ASN A 113 -13.16 9.35 -10.57
N GLN A 114 -11.95 8.87 -10.37
CA GLN A 114 -11.66 7.47 -10.03
C GLN A 114 -10.88 7.33 -8.72
N THR A 115 -10.34 8.43 -8.20
CA THR A 115 -9.44 8.42 -7.05
C THR A 115 -10.20 8.67 -5.76
N ILE A 116 -9.90 7.86 -4.76
CA ILE A 116 -10.38 7.95 -3.39
C ILE A 116 -9.16 8.19 -2.51
N THR A 117 -9.28 9.16 -1.61
CA THR A 117 -8.26 9.49 -0.63
C THR A 117 -8.92 9.68 0.73
N ILE A 118 -8.18 9.43 1.81
CA ILE A 118 -8.64 9.79 3.15
C ILE A 118 -8.24 11.24 3.44
N SER A 119 -9.21 12.08 3.76
CA SER A 119 -8.98 13.46 4.19
C SER A 119 -8.32 13.49 5.57
N GLY A 120 -7.40 14.43 5.77
CA GLY A 120 -6.76 14.67 7.06
C GLY A 120 -5.32 15.15 6.90
N PRO A 121 -4.70 15.60 8.01
CA PRO A 121 -3.31 16.04 7.98
C PRO A 121 -2.39 14.84 7.72
N ILE A 122 -1.41 15.03 6.84
CA ILE A 122 -0.31 14.09 6.65
C ILE A 122 0.70 14.31 7.77
N LEU A 123 1.01 13.24 8.51
CA LEU A 123 1.95 13.28 9.63
C LEU A 123 2.91 12.11 9.58
N HIS A 124 4.16 12.35 9.98
CA HIS A 124 5.08 11.30 10.38
C HIS A 124 4.81 10.91 11.84
N ILE A 125 4.37 9.67 12.10
CA ILE A 125 3.96 9.23 13.45
C ILE A 125 5.11 9.36 14.46
N ASP A 126 6.34 9.02 14.07
CA ASP A 126 7.47 9.08 14.99
C ASP A 126 8.01 10.49 15.21
N ARG A 127 7.68 11.44 14.32
CA ARG A 127 8.26 12.78 14.28
C ARG A 127 7.22 13.82 13.86
N PRO A 128 6.14 14.01 14.63
CA PRO A 128 5.09 14.94 14.27
C PRO A 128 5.63 16.37 14.26
N ALA A 129 5.49 17.06 13.13
CA ALA A 129 5.85 18.48 13.02
C ALA A 129 4.91 19.39 13.84
N ASN A 130 3.66 18.95 14.03
CA ASN A 130 2.63 19.67 14.80
C ASN A 130 1.87 18.69 15.71
N LEU A 131 1.92 18.91 17.03
CA LEU A 131 1.23 18.07 18.01
C LEU A 131 -0.30 18.29 18.02
N ASN A 132 -0.78 19.46 17.59
CA ASN A 132 -2.21 19.77 17.58
C ASN A 132 -2.99 18.90 16.59
N ASP A 133 -2.31 18.39 15.56
CA ASP A 133 -2.90 17.54 14.53
C ASP A 133 -2.70 16.04 14.78
N LEU A 134 -1.94 15.68 15.83
CA LEU A 134 -1.46 14.32 16.06
C LEU A 134 -2.59 13.28 16.03
N GLY A 135 -3.70 13.54 16.74
CA GLY A 135 -4.84 12.62 16.77
C GLY A 135 -5.47 12.39 15.39
N ARG A 136 -5.71 13.47 14.64
CA ARG A 136 -6.34 13.39 13.30
C ARG A 136 -5.42 12.75 12.27
N GLY A 137 -4.13 13.09 12.28
CA GLY A 137 -3.19 12.49 11.34
C GLY A 137 -2.85 11.05 11.71
N PHE A 138 -2.78 10.69 12.99
CA PHE A 138 -2.67 9.30 13.41
C PHE A 138 -3.88 8.49 12.93
N LEU A 139 -5.10 9.00 13.15
CA LEU A 139 -6.32 8.36 12.65
C LEU A 139 -6.28 8.18 11.12
N LYS A 140 -5.89 9.21 10.37
CA LYS A 140 -5.70 9.13 8.92
C LYS A 140 -4.73 8.02 8.54
N VAL A 141 -3.55 7.96 9.15
CA VAL A 141 -2.53 6.94 8.86
C VAL A 141 -3.05 5.54 9.15
N VAL A 142 -3.80 5.36 10.24
CA VAL A 142 -4.45 4.08 10.53
C VAL A 142 -5.47 3.74 9.43
N ILE A 143 -6.35 4.66 9.04
CA ILE A 143 -7.33 4.40 7.97
C ILE A 143 -6.63 4.06 6.65
N ASP A 144 -5.59 4.81 6.26
CA ASP A 144 -4.78 4.51 5.07
C ASP A 144 -4.19 3.10 5.15
N PHE A 145 -3.66 2.70 6.31
CA PHE A 145 -3.10 1.37 6.53
C PHE A 145 -4.14 0.26 6.34
N TYR A 146 -5.37 0.47 6.79
CA TYR A 146 -6.47 -0.47 6.55
C TYR A 146 -6.92 -0.49 5.10
N ALA A 147 -7.10 0.67 4.49
CA ALA A 147 -7.50 0.78 3.09
C ALA A 147 -6.50 0.07 2.15
N LEU A 148 -5.19 0.22 2.40
CA LEU A 148 -4.13 -0.46 1.65
C LEU A 148 -4.14 -1.99 1.80
N GLY A 149 -4.78 -2.52 2.85
CA GLY A 149 -4.93 -3.96 3.07
C GLY A 149 -6.11 -4.58 2.31
N GLU A 150 -7.03 -3.78 1.77
CA GLU A 150 -8.27 -4.25 1.11
C GLU A 150 -8.14 -4.27 -0.43
N CYS A 151 -6.94 -4.08 -0.97
CA CYS A 151 -6.72 -3.86 -2.40
C CYS A 151 -6.66 -5.15 -3.23
N ASP A 152 -7.22 -5.11 -4.44
CA ASP A 152 -7.05 -6.17 -5.45
C ASP A 152 -5.68 -6.08 -6.13
N THR A 153 -5.20 -4.85 -6.30
CA THR A 153 -3.90 -4.51 -6.91
C THR A 153 -3.22 -3.46 -6.06
N SER A 154 -1.92 -3.60 -5.85
CA SER A 154 -1.13 -2.68 -5.01
C SER A 154 0.08 -2.19 -5.78
N ILE A 155 0.26 -0.87 -5.89
CA ILE A 155 1.42 -0.21 -6.50
C ILE A 155 2.13 0.56 -5.39
N LEU A 156 3.27 0.06 -4.94
CA LEU A 156 3.92 0.54 -3.72
C LEU A 156 5.32 1.07 -4.02
N THR A 157 5.62 2.28 -3.54
CA THR A 157 7.00 2.72 -3.39
C THR A 157 7.67 2.04 -2.19
N PRO A 158 9.01 1.91 -2.13
CA PRO A 158 9.70 1.30 -0.99
C PRO A 158 9.38 2.00 0.34
N SER A 159 8.57 1.34 1.17
CA SER A 159 8.11 1.81 2.48
C SER A 159 7.75 0.61 3.37
N GLY A 160 8.19 0.65 4.64
CA GLY A 160 7.80 -0.34 5.64
C GLY A 160 6.30 -0.30 5.94
N PHE A 161 5.70 0.90 5.94
CA PHE A 161 4.28 1.12 6.19
C PHE A 161 3.40 0.39 5.17
N SER A 162 3.62 0.64 3.87
CA SER A 162 2.81 0.02 2.82
C SER A 162 3.12 -1.46 2.63
N GLY A 163 4.37 -1.88 2.88
CA GLY A 163 4.75 -3.29 2.88
C GLY A 163 4.00 -4.08 3.95
N LEU A 164 3.87 -3.53 5.17
CA LEU A 164 3.10 -4.15 6.25
C LEU A 164 1.58 -4.10 5.98
N ALA A 165 1.06 -2.99 5.43
CA ALA A 165 -0.36 -2.90 5.08
C ALA A 165 -0.74 -3.96 4.05
N ASN A 166 0.04 -4.10 2.96
CA ASN A 166 -0.20 -5.08 1.92
C ASN A 166 -0.09 -6.53 2.42
N ARG A 167 0.76 -6.80 3.42
CA ARG A 167 0.87 -8.13 4.05
C ARG A 167 -0.41 -8.62 4.73
N ARG A 168 -1.35 -7.71 5.00
CA ARG A 168 -2.66 -8.07 5.56
C ARG A 168 -3.58 -8.73 4.55
N ARG A 169 -3.33 -8.59 3.25
CA ARG A 169 -4.08 -9.30 2.21
C ARG A 169 -3.91 -10.81 2.40
N ILE A 170 -4.88 -11.62 1.99
CA ILE A 170 -4.72 -13.09 1.97
C ILE A 170 -3.60 -13.50 1.03
N GLU A 171 -3.54 -12.80 -0.11
CA GLU A 171 -2.58 -13.05 -1.19
C GLU A 171 -1.71 -11.80 -1.42
N PRO A 172 -0.80 -11.42 -0.49
CA PRO A 172 -0.02 -10.18 -0.56
C PRO A 172 0.81 -10.00 -1.83
N TYR A 173 1.20 -11.06 -2.54
CA TYR A 173 1.95 -10.95 -3.79
C TYR A 173 1.06 -10.90 -5.04
N ARG A 174 -0.23 -11.24 -4.92
CA ARG A 174 -1.16 -11.18 -6.04
C ARG A 174 -1.32 -9.74 -6.50
N ASN A 175 -1.01 -9.48 -7.77
CA ASN A 175 -1.07 -8.15 -8.39
C ASN A 175 -0.36 -7.06 -7.57
N LEU A 176 0.76 -7.43 -6.94
CA LEU A 176 1.64 -6.47 -6.29
C LEU A 176 2.65 -5.95 -7.31
N PHE A 177 2.77 -4.62 -7.36
CA PHE A 177 3.76 -3.89 -8.14
C PHE A 177 4.58 -3.03 -7.21
N LYS A 178 5.90 -2.98 -7.42
CA LYS A 178 6.80 -2.11 -6.66
C LYS A 178 7.55 -1.18 -7.57
N TYR A 179 7.73 0.05 -7.10
CA TYR A 179 8.60 1.01 -7.76
C TYR A 179 10.06 0.72 -7.42
N ASP A 180 10.85 0.38 -8.44
CA ASP A 180 12.30 0.31 -8.38
C ASP A 180 12.85 1.73 -8.56
N VAL A 181 13.34 2.29 -7.45
CA VAL A 181 13.89 3.64 -7.39
C VAL A 181 15.18 3.77 -8.21
N VAL A 182 15.98 2.70 -8.31
CA VAL A 182 17.27 2.74 -9.02
C VAL A 182 17.05 2.76 -10.52
N ASN A 183 16.18 1.87 -11.00
CA ASN A 183 15.91 1.72 -12.44
C ASN A 183 14.72 2.56 -12.93
N ARG A 184 14.06 3.30 -12.03
CA ARG A 184 12.88 4.12 -12.30
C ARG A 184 11.80 3.38 -13.09
N ARG A 185 11.50 2.17 -12.63
CA ARG A 185 10.52 1.30 -13.27
C ARG A 185 9.62 0.63 -12.25
N ILE A 186 8.46 0.19 -12.70
CA ILE A 186 7.52 -0.53 -11.86
C ILE A 186 7.61 -2.01 -12.21
N GLU A 187 7.95 -2.82 -11.22
CA GLU A 187 8.14 -4.25 -11.38
C GLU A 187 6.98 -5.00 -10.73
N ARG A 188 6.49 -6.04 -11.40
CA ARG A 188 5.54 -6.97 -10.80
C ARG A 188 6.28 -7.89 -9.84
N CYS A 189 5.74 -8.03 -8.65
CA CYS A 189 6.23 -8.97 -7.65
C CYS A 189 5.57 -10.32 -7.85
N HIS A 190 6.39 -11.37 -7.81
CA HIS A 190 5.96 -12.76 -7.84
C HIS A 190 6.09 -13.38 -6.46
N ASP A 191 5.24 -14.36 -6.16
CA ASP A 191 5.37 -15.14 -4.94
C ASP A 191 6.67 -15.96 -5.00
N ILE A 192 7.54 -15.77 -4.01
CA ILE A 192 8.79 -16.51 -3.88
C ILE A 192 8.56 -18.01 -3.66
N TYR A 193 7.35 -18.42 -3.25
CA TYR A 193 6.99 -19.82 -3.06
C TYR A 193 6.45 -20.51 -4.33
N GLU A 194 6.07 -19.76 -5.37
CA GLU A 194 5.71 -20.36 -6.67
C GLU A 194 6.94 -20.96 -7.39
N TYR A 195 8.13 -20.49 -7.05
CA TYR A 195 9.38 -21.07 -7.52
C TYR A 195 9.87 -22.05 -6.47
N GLY A 196 9.77 -23.36 -6.72
CA GLY A 196 10.21 -24.47 -5.86
C GLY A 196 11.71 -24.52 -5.49
N LYS A 197 12.40 -23.38 -5.46
CA LYS A 197 13.70 -23.19 -4.84
C LYS A 197 13.47 -22.70 -3.41
N GLN A 198 13.61 -23.60 -2.44
CA GLN A 198 13.74 -23.18 -1.04
C GLN A 198 14.78 -22.05 -0.95
N PRO A 199 14.45 -20.91 -0.33
CA PRO A 199 15.42 -19.85 -0.14
C PRO A 199 16.58 -20.43 0.67
N LYS A 200 17.79 -20.38 0.10
CA LYS A 200 19.02 -20.82 0.79
C LYS A 200 19.10 -20.05 2.10
N THR A 201 18.83 -20.75 3.22
CA THR A 201 19.00 -20.33 4.62
C THR A 201 19.34 -18.86 4.78
N VAL A 202 18.32 -18.00 4.71
CA VAL A 202 18.49 -16.60 5.04
C VAL A 202 18.13 -16.46 6.51
N GLY A 203 19.14 -16.17 7.34
CA GLY A 203 18.99 -16.05 8.79
C GLY A 203 17.86 -15.11 9.19
N VAL A 204 17.35 -15.26 10.42
CA VAL A 204 16.14 -14.63 10.97
C VAL A 204 16.09 -13.09 10.77
N LEU A 205 17.25 -12.43 10.61
CA LEU A 205 17.38 -11.00 10.28
C LEU A 205 17.05 -10.63 8.81
N SER A 206 16.82 -11.60 7.93
CA SER A 206 16.55 -11.39 6.50
C SER A 206 15.07 -11.43 6.13
N TYR A 207 14.16 -11.67 7.09
CA TYR A 207 12.73 -11.53 6.82
C TYR A 207 12.34 -10.11 6.39
N CYS A 208 13.09 -9.08 6.81
CA CYS A 208 12.97 -7.72 6.26
C CYS A 208 13.43 -7.61 4.80
N ARG A 209 14.41 -8.42 4.35
CA ARG A 209 14.85 -8.45 2.94
C ARG A 209 13.85 -9.17 2.03
N VAL A 210 13.14 -10.16 2.56
CA VAL A 210 12.02 -10.83 1.86
C VAL A 210 10.86 -9.86 1.57
N ILE A 211 10.69 -8.81 2.39
CA ILE A 211 9.67 -7.78 2.15
C ILE A 211 10.00 -6.93 0.91
N PHE A 212 11.25 -6.84 0.47
CA PHE A 212 11.67 -5.93 -0.62
C PHE A 212 12.18 -6.61 -1.90
N ASN A 213 12.64 -7.86 -1.86
CA ASN A 213 13.13 -8.53 -3.06
C ASN A 213 11.97 -9.14 -3.88
N CYS A 214 11.57 -8.45 -4.95
CA CYS A 214 10.77 -9.04 -6.01
C CYS A 214 11.71 -9.73 -7.01
N SER A 215 11.40 -10.97 -7.40
CA SER A 215 12.08 -11.60 -8.53
C SER A 215 11.57 -10.92 -9.80
N SER A 216 12.35 -10.00 -10.37
CA SER A 216 11.96 -9.30 -11.58
C SER A 216 11.95 -10.24 -12.80
N ARG A 217 10.92 -10.11 -13.64
CA ARG A 217 10.95 -10.45 -15.06
C ARG A 217 10.58 -9.19 -15.83
N GLU A 218 11.31 -8.92 -16.91
CA GLU A 218 10.98 -7.85 -17.83
C GLU A 218 9.57 -8.09 -18.40
N MET A 219 8.70 -7.08 -18.29
CA MET A 219 7.38 -7.04 -18.94
C MET A 219 7.51 -6.38 -20.30
#